data_AF-X1LXQ3-F1
#
_entry.id   AF-X1LXQ3-F1
#
_cell.length_a   1.000
_cell.length_b   1.000
_cell.length_c   1.000
_cell.angle_alpha   90.00
_cell.angle_beta   90.00
_cell.angle_gamma   90.00
#
_symmetry.space_group_name_H-M   'P 1'
#
loop_
_entity.id
_entity.type
_entity.pdbx_description
1 polymer ?
#
loop_
_entity_poly.entity_id
_entity_poly.type
_entity_poly.pdbx_seq_one_letter_code
_entity_poly.pdbx_strand_id
1 'polypeptide(L)'
;AEKKLVKLLNQLKKAKGEGIGRHEAPRGECIHYVKLNESETPEVWKARAPTYNNLMTWVPMLLGQQIADIPIVIASIDPCIACMDRVTILNKANGQKSILTKKDLHELSVQKTRRIIP
;
A
#
# COMPACT_ATOMS: atom_id res chain seq x y z
N ALA A 1 16.43 0.30 21.98
CA ALA A 1 16.17 -0.88 21.12
C ALA A 1 17.43 -1.73 21.03
N GLU A 2 17.31 -3.06 20.97
CA GLU A 2 18.44 -4.00 20.81
C GLU A 2 19.21 -3.68 19.52
N LYS A 3 20.54 -3.49 19.62
CA LYS A 3 21.38 -3.05 18.49
C LYS A 3 21.80 -4.21 17.59
N LYS A 4 21.80 -5.45 18.11
CA LYS A 4 22.15 -6.65 17.33
C LYS A 4 20.93 -7.20 16.60
N LEU A 5 20.85 -6.98 15.29
CA LEU A 5 19.76 -7.41 14.42
C LEU A 5 19.39 -8.89 14.57
N VAL A 6 20.38 -9.80 14.59
CA VAL A 6 20.14 -11.25 14.71
C VAL A 6 19.47 -11.60 16.04
N LYS A 7 19.87 -10.94 17.13
CA LYS A 7 19.28 -11.15 18.45
C LYS A 7 17.86 -10.62 18.51
N LEU A 8 17.61 -9.44 17.93
CA LEU A 8 16.27 -8.86 17.82
C LEU A 8 15.35 -9.77 17.00
N LEU A 9 15.80 -10.29 15.86
CA LEU A 9 15.03 -11.20 15.01
C LEU A 9 14.62 -12.45 15.79
N ASN A 10 15.56 -13.09 16.49
CA ASN A 10 15.30 -14.28 17.30
C ASN A 10 14.34 -14.01 18.47
N GLN A 11 14.33 -12.80 19.02
CA GLN A 11 13.34 -12.38 20.03
C GLN A 11 11.95 -12.22 19.40
N LEU A 12 11.86 -11.55 18.24
CA LEU A 12 10.58 -11.32 17.55
C LEU A 12 9.91 -12.62 17.11
N LYS A 13 10.69 -13.61 16.63
CA LYS A 13 10.18 -14.94 16.26
C LYS A 13 9.50 -15.69 17.41
N LYS A 14 9.91 -15.41 18.65
CA LYS A 14 9.36 -16.02 19.87
C LYS A 14 8.31 -15.14 20.54
N ALA A 15 7.99 -13.98 19.97
CA ALA A 15 7.05 -13.04 20.56
C ALA A 15 5.61 -13.34 20.13
N LYS A 16 4.67 -13.00 21.02
CA LYS A 16 3.24 -12.91 20.73
C LYS A 16 2.75 -11.50 21.02
N GLY A 17 1.81 -11.03 20.22
CA GLY A 17 1.13 -9.77 20.44
C GLY A 17 1.18 -8.84 19.23
N GLU A 18 0.84 -7.58 19.48
CA GLU A 18 0.62 -6.57 18.44
C GLU A 18 1.53 -5.37 18.67
N GLY A 19 1.99 -4.77 17.57
CA GLY A 19 2.83 -3.59 17.59
C GLY A 19 2.43 -2.61 16.49
N ILE A 20 2.48 -1.32 16.82
CA ILE A 20 2.22 -0.23 15.87
C ILE A 20 3.48 0.62 15.79
N GLY A 21 4.12 0.62 14.63
CA GLY A 21 5.17 1.57 14.27
C GLY A 21 4.57 2.76 13.53
N ARG A 22 4.92 3.98 13.95
CA ARG A 22 4.55 5.23 13.27
C ARG A 22 5.83 5.96 12.89
N HIS A 23 5.86 6.49 11.68
CA HIS A 23 6.98 7.27 11.18
C HIS A 23 6.47 8.41 10.29
N GLU A 24 7.06 9.58 10.44
CA GLU A 24 6.78 10.72 9.57
C GLU A 24 7.63 10.60 8.30
N ALA A 25 7.02 10.12 7.22
CA ALA A 25 7.65 10.07 5.91
C ALA A 25 7.51 11.45 5.22
N PRO A 26 8.25 11.73 4.13
CA PRO A 26 8.20 13.03 3.45
C PRO A 26 6.81 13.48 2.98
N ARG A 27 5.86 12.56 2.86
CA ARG A 27 4.50 12.76 2.35
C ARG A 27 3.42 12.68 3.44
N GLY A 28 3.84 12.53 4.71
CA GLY A 28 2.96 12.37 5.87
C GLY A 28 3.17 11.08 6.65
N GLU A 29 2.20 10.75 7.50
CA GLU A 29 2.25 9.62 8.42
C GLU A 29 2.27 8.25 7.70
N CYS A 30 3.31 7.48 7.96
CA CYS A 30 3.41 6.06 7.62
C CYS A 30 3.17 5.19 8.87
N ILE A 31 2.25 4.23 8.77
CA ILE A 31 1.92 3.30 9.86
C ILE A 31 2.23 1.86 9.45
N HIS A 32 2.89 1.12 10.34
CA HIS A 32 3.11 -0.31 10.24
C HIS A 32 2.45 -1.00 11.44
N TYR A 33 1.38 -1.73 11.20
CA TYR A 33 0.78 -2.63 12.17
C TYR A 33 1.32 -4.05 11.96
N VAL A 34 1.80 -4.67 13.04
CA VAL A 34 2.38 -6.01 13.02
C VAL A 34 1.73 -6.84 14.12
N LYS A 35 1.29 -8.05 13.79
CA LYS A 35 0.84 -9.07 14.73
C LYS A 35 1.76 -10.28 14.64
N LEU A 36 2.24 -10.75 15.79
CA LEU A 36 3.15 -11.88 15.92
C LEU A 36 2.46 -13.01 16.70
N ASN A 37 2.75 -14.24 16.30
CA ASN A 37 2.22 -15.44 16.97
C ASN A 37 3.27 -16.57 17.01
N GLU A 38 4.43 -16.31 17.64
CA GLU A 38 5.51 -17.32 17.82
C GLU A 38 5.87 -18.08 16.53
N SER A 39 6.00 -17.35 15.44
CA SER A 39 6.23 -17.89 14.10
C SER A 39 7.43 -17.26 13.43
N GLU A 40 7.97 -17.94 12.41
CA GLU A 40 9.10 -17.44 11.61
C GLU A 40 8.76 -16.14 10.85
N THR A 41 7.48 -15.94 10.53
CA THR A 41 6.95 -14.75 9.86
C THR A 41 5.84 -14.10 10.68
N PRO A 42 5.60 -12.78 10.55
CA PRO A 42 4.45 -12.15 11.18
C PRO A 42 3.13 -12.78 10.72
N GLU A 43 2.18 -12.95 11.63
CA GLU A 43 0.81 -13.38 11.31
C GLU A 43 0.12 -12.31 10.44
N VAL A 44 0.32 -11.04 10.79
CA VAL A 44 -0.17 -9.89 10.03
C VAL A 44 0.93 -8.84 9.95
N TRP A 45 1.15 -8.29 8.76
CA TRP A 45 1.90 -7.06 8.58
C TRP A 45 1.15 -6.12 7.63
N LYS A 46 0.46 -5.13 8.20
CA LYS A 46 -0.24 -4.08 7.48
C LYS A 46 0.62 -2.82 7.47
N ALA A 47 1.14 -2.47 6.31
CA ALA A 47 1.70 -1.14 6.07
C ALA A 47 0.61 -0.23 5.47
N ARG A 48 0.52 1.00 5.98
CA ARG A 48 -0.32 2.08 5.45
C ARG A 48 0.59 3.25 5.12
N ALA A 49 0.88 3.41 3.83
CA ALA A 49 1.65 4.52 3.32
C ALA A 49 0.84 5.83 3.39
N PRO A 50 1.50 7.00 3.50
CA PRO A 50 0.81 8.29 3.61
C PRO A 50 -0.09 8.59 2.42
N THR A 51 0.36 8.24 1.21
CA THR A 51 -0.41 8.52 -0.01
C THR A 51 -1.77 7.81 -0.01
N TYR A 52 -1.93 6.65 0.65
CA TYR A 52 -3.22 5.95 0.72
C TYR A 52 -4.30 6.81 1.39
N ASN A 53 -3.94 7.58 2.42
CA ASN A 53 -4.87 8.48 3.09
C ASN A 53 -5.11 9.75 2.28
N ASN A 54 -4.05 10.29 1.68
CA ASN A 54 -4.12 11.57 0.98
C ASN A 54 -4.83 11.44 -0.39
N LEU A 55 -4.87 10.25 -0.99
CA LEU A 55 -5.46 10.01 -2.31
C LEU A 55 -6.90 10.52 -2.43
N MET A 56 -7.71 10.31 -1.38
CA MET A 56 -9.14 10.67 -1.40
C MET A 56 -9.37 12.19 -1.46
N THR A 57 -8.35 13.00 -1.17
CA THR A 57 -8.44 14.46 -1.28
C THR A 57 -8.50 14.94 -2.73
N TRP A 58 -8.09 14.12 -3.70
CA TRP A 58 -8.22 14.48 -5.12
C TRP A 58 -9.65 14.74 -5.55
N VAL A 59 -10.62 14.02 -4.98
CA VAL A 59 -12.02 14.18 -5.35
C VAL A 59 -12.46 15.63 -5.16
N PRO A 60 -12.43 16.22 -3.95
CA PRO A 60 -12.81 17.62 -3.78
C PRO A 60 -11.85 18.60 -4.47
N MET A 61 -10.55 18.30 -4.60
CA MET A 61 -9.60 19.19 -5.27
C MET A 61 -9.84 19.32 -6.78
N LEU A 62 -10.41 18.29 -7.41
CA LEU A 62 -10.69 18.27 -8.85
C LEU A 62 -12.08 18.80 -9.21
N LEU A 63 -12.97 18.99 -8.22
CA LEU A 63 -14.31 19.52 -8.48
C LEU A 63 -14.22 20.96 -9.00
N GLY A 64 -14.85 21.20 -10.16
CA GLY A 64 -14.89 22.52 -10.80
C GLY A 64 -13.59 22.95 -11.49
N GLN A 65 -12.56 22.10 -11.54
CA GLN A 65 -11.30 22.37 -12.25
C GLN A 65 -11.37 21.99 -13.73
N GLN A 66 -10.42 22.49 -14.52
CA GLN A 66 -10.28 22.12 -15.92
C GLN A 66 -9.46 20.82 -16.06
N ILE A 67 -9.60 20.12 -17.20
CA ILE A 67 -8.82 18.90 -17.49
C ILE A 67 -7.31 19.20 -17.44
N ALA A 68 -6.90 20.39 -17.83
CA ALA A 68 -5.51 20.84 -17.79
C ALA A 68 -4.93 20.93 -16.36
N ASP A 69 -5.79 21.07 -15.34
CA ASP A 69 -5.36 21.21 -13.93
C ASP A 69 -5.12 19.85 -13.25
N ILE A 70 -5.54 18.75 -13.87
CA ILE A 70 -5.40 17.40 -13.31
C ILE A 70 -3.94 17.08 -12.92
N PRO A 71 -2.93 17.31 -13.77
CA PRO A 71 -1.54 16.96 -13.44
C PRO A 71 -0.99 17.75 -12.26
N ILE A 72 -1.31 19.06 -12.16
CA ILE A 72 -0.79 19.91 -11.09
C ILE A 72 -1.47 19.58 -9.75
N VAL A 73 -2.78 19.32 -9.76
CA VAL A 73 -3.52 18.87 -8.58
C VAL A 73 -2.97 17.53 -8.09
N ILE A 74 -2.74 16.58 -8.99
CA ILE A 74 -2.17 15.28 -8.64
C ILE A 74 -0.76 15.43 -8.07
N ALA A 75 0.10 16.23 -8.71
CA ALA A 75 1.49 16.44 -8.28
C ALA A 75 1.60 17.14 -6.91
N SER A 76 0.61 17.95 -6.53
CA SER A 76 0.65 18.73 -5.28
C SER A 76 0.72 17.88 -3.99
N ILE A 77 0.21 16.64 -4.02
CA ILE A 77 0.35 15.68 -2.91
C ILE A 77 1.48 14.67 -3.11
N ASP A 78 2.23 14.78 -4.21
CA ASP A 78 3.39 13.94 -4.56
C ASP A 78 3.11 12.44 -4.36
N PRO A 79 2.16 11.86 -5.12
CA PRO A 79 1.72 10.49 -4.89
C PRO A 79 2.78 9.47 -5.28
N CYS A 80 3.14 8.58 -4.35
CA CYS A 80 3.92 7.40 -4.68
C CYS A 80 2.99 6.20 -4.95
N ILE A 81 2.71 5.92 -6.23
CA ILE A 81 1.83 4.81 -6.63
C ILE A 81 2.42 3.44 -6.23
N ALA A 82 3.75 3.30 -6.26
CA ALA A 82 4.43 2.08 -5.81
C ALA A 82 4.13 1.75 -4.33
N CYS A 83 3.86 2.76 -3.49
CA CYS A 83 3.46 2.54 -2.11
C CYS A 83 2.03 1.97 -1.96
N MET A 84 1.26 1.88 -3.05
CA MET A 84 -0.12 1.40 -3.10
C MET A 84 -0.32 0.10 -3.90
N ASP A 85 0.72 -0.50 -4.49
CA ASP A 85 0.62 -1.63 -5.44
C ASP A 85 0.16 -2.97 -4.83
N ARG A 86 -0.52 -2.97 -3.67
CA ARG A 86 -1.08 -4.18 -3.04
C ARG A 86 -2.55 -4.32 -3.39
N VAL A 87 -2.85 -5.04 -4.48
CA VAL A 87 -4.22 -5.27 -4.94
C VAL A 87 -4.69 -6.66 -4.50
N THR A 88 -5.82 -6.72 -3.80
CA THR A 88 -6.52 -7.96 -3.47
C THR A 88 -7.93 -7.88 -4.05
N ILE A 89 -8.27 -8.81 -4.94
CA ILE A 89 -9.60 -8.95 -5.51
C ILE A 89 -10.40 -9.88 -4.60
N LEU A 90 -11.61 -9.45 -4.24
CA LEU A 90 -12.61 -10.25 -3.54
C LEU A 90 -13.83 -10.38 -4.44
N ASN A 91 -14.08 -11.59 -4.96
CA ASN A 91 -15.29 -11.86 -5.69
C ASN A 91 -16.42 -12.23 -4.71
N LYS A 92 -17.39 -11.32 -4.57
CA LYS A 92 -18.51 -11.48 -3.62
C LYS A 92 -19.44 -12.65 -3.97
N ALA A 93 -19.49 -13.07 -5.23
CA ALA A 93 -20.42 -14.11 -5.67
C ALA A 93 -19.92 -15.53 -5.35
N ASN A 94 -18.60 -15.75 -5.38
CA ASN A 94 -18.00 -17.08 -5.16
C ASN A 94 -17.01 -17.11 -3.96
N GLY A 95 -16.84 -15.99 -3.24
CA GLY A 95 -15.92 -15.88 -2.11
C GLY A 95 -14.44 -15.93 -2.49
N GLN A 96 -14.09 -15.94 -3.78
CA GLN A 96 -12.72 -16.10 -4.23
C GLN A 96 -11.90 -14.85 -3.92
N LYS A 97 -10.77 -15.06 -3.25
CA LYS A 97 -9.77 -14.02 -2.95
C LYS A 97 -8.52 -14.27 -3.79
N SER A 98 -8.15 -13.33 -4.65
CA SER A 98 -6.88 -13.37 -5.37
C SER A 98 -6.04 -12.13 -5.06
N ILE A 99 -4.73 -12.34 -4.90
CA ILE A 99 -3.76 -11.26 -4.74
C ILE A 99 -3.14 -11.05 -6.10
N LEU A 100 -3.21 -9.83 -6.62
CA LEU A 100 -2.50 -9.49 -7.84
C LEU A 100 -1.07 -9.09 -7.49
N THR A 101 -0.14 -9.68 -8.22
CA THR A 101 1.28 -9.34 -8.16
C THR A 101 1.58 -8.19 -9.13
N LYS A 102 2.79 -7.62 -9.01
CA LYS A 102 3.30 -6.63 -9.97
C LYS A 102 3.24 -7.13 -11.42
N LYS A 103 3.53 -8.42 -11.65
CA LYS A 103 3.49 -9.03 -12.97
C LYS A 103 2.07 -9.01 -13.53
N ASP A 104 1.10 -9.42 -12.71
CA ASP A 104 -0.31 -9.45 -13.11
C ASP A 104 -0.82 -8.04 -13.45
N LEU A 105 -0.47 -7.04 -12.64
CA LEU A 105 -0.82 -5.64 -12.89
C LEU A 105 -0.21 -5.11 -14.19
N HIS A 106 1.04 -5.45 -14.47
CA HIS A 106 1.71 -5.06 -15.70
C HIS A 106 1.06 -5.70 -16.94
N GLU A 107 0.78 -7.00 -16.89
CA GLU A 107 0.11 -7.70 -17.98
C GLU A 107 -1.28 -7.12 -18.26
N LEU A 108 -2.07 -6.85 -17.21
CA LEU A 108 -3.38 -6.21 -17.34
C LEU A 108 -3.28 -4.80 -17.96
N SER A 109 -2.27 -4.02 -17.58
CA SER A 109 -2.01 -2.69 -18.15
C SER A 109 -1.73 -2.78 -19.65
N VAL A 110 -0.83 -3.68 -20.07
CA VAL A 110 -0.49 -3.89 -21.49
C VAL A 110 -1.73 -4.34 -22.29
N GLN A 111 -2.50 -5.28 -21.75
CA GLN A 111 -3.73 -5.75 -22.39
C GLN A 111 -4.76 -4.62 -22.55
N LYS A 112 -4.92 -3.76 -21.54
CA LYS A 112 -5.84 -2.62 -21.61
C LYS A 112 -5.39 -1.60 -22.65
N THR A 113 -4.10 -1.27 -22.70
CA THR A 113 -3.54 -0.37 -23.72
C THR A 113 -3.79 -0.88 -25.14
N ARG A 114 -3.54 -2.17 -25.40
CA ARG A 114 -3.82 -2.81 -26.70
C ARG A 114 -5.29 -2.81 -27.11
N ARG A 115 -6.21 -2.73 -26.15
CA ARG A 115 -7.67 -2.63 -26.44
C ARG A 115 -8.11 -1.20 -26.75
N ILE A 116 -7.43 -0.21 -26.19
CA ILE A 116 -7.79 1.21 -26.34
C ILE A 116 -7.11 1.81 -27.58
N ILE A 117 -5.88 1.38 -27.86
CA ILE A 117 -5.10 1.83 -29.00
C ILE A 117 -5.19 0.71 -30.06
N PRO A 118 -6.09 0.83 -31.06
CA PRO A 118 -6.14 -0.08 -32.19
C PRO A 118 -4.86 0.00 -33.05
#